data_AF-A0A5N5TJT0-F1
#
_entry.id   AF-A0A5N5TJT0-F1
#
_cell.length_a   1.000
_cell.length_b   1.000
_cell.length_c   1.000
_cell.angle_alpha   90.00
_cell.angle_beta   90.00
_cell.angle_gamma   90.00
#
_symmetry.space_group_name_H-M   'P 1'
#
loop_
_entity.id
_entity.type
_entity.pdbx_description
1 polymer ?
#
loop_
_entity_poly.entity_id
_entity_poly.type
_entity_poly.pdbx_seq_one_letter_code
_entity_poly.pdbx_strand_id
1 'polypeptide(L)'
;MYLHYLPRVTQFCDSHTHSTHAQTKHNVLCGQRSVWDVMRDHDDFLNSSVPGEITRDVTPSFTYVKPVARRYVIVIEDTTVMNVQHFSAIKSPSARITSKACQT
;
A
#
# COMPACT_ATOMS: atom_id res chain seq x y z
N MET A 1 -13.27 -0.87 8.44
CA MET A 1 -12.81 0.47 8.02
C MET A 1 -11.31 0.54 8.28
N TYR A 2 -10.51 0.81 7.25
CA TYR A 2 -9.05 1.01 7.38
C TYR A 2 -8.75 2.42 6.88
N LEU A 3 -8.12 3.24 7.73
CA LEU A 3 -7.79 4.63 7.42
C LEU A 3 -6.34 4.68 6.96
N HIS A 4 -6.13 4.83 5.65
CA HIS A 4 -4.79 4.77 5.02
C HIS A 4 -3.82 5.88 5.48
N TYR A 5 -4.31 6.95 6.10
CA TYR A 5 -3.47 8.05 6.60
C TYR A 5 -2.98 7.83 8.03
N LEU A 6 -3.51 6.83 8.74
CA LEU A 6 -3.04 6.56 10.09
C LEU A 6 -1.61 5.99 10.04
N PRO A 7 -0.73 6.42 10.94
CA PRO A 7 0.58 5.79 11.07
C PRO A 7 0.40 4.30 11.37
N ARG A 8 1.36 3.50 10.92
CA ARG A 8 1.36 2.05 11.13
C ARG A 8 1.21 1.76 12.63
N VAL A 9 0.16 1.02 13.00
CA VAL A 9 -0.01 0.54 14.38
C VAL A 9 0.96 -0.61 14.59
N THR A 10 2.07 -0.35 15.28
CA THR A 10 3.11 -1.34 15.58
C THR A 10 2.99 -1.93 16.98
N GLN A 11 2.18 -1.33 17.84
CA GLN A 11 2.04 -1.69 19.25
C GLN A 11 0.62 -1.42 19.74
N PHE A 12 0.21 -2.16 20.78
CA PHE A 12 -0.99 -1.82 21.53
C PHE A 12 -0.71 -0.69 22.51
N CYS A 13 -1.74 0.10 22.83
CA CYS A 13 -1.65 1.08 23.90
C CYS A 13 -1.64 0.38 25.26
N ASP A 14 -0.75 0.82 26.14
CA ASP A 14 -0.63 0.41 27.53
C ASP A 14 -1.33 1.40 28.47
N SER A 15 -1.20 1.20 29.79
CA SER A 15 -1.75 2.10 30.81
C SER A 15 -1.26 3.55 30.72
N HIS A 16 -0.13 3.82 30.05
CA HIS A 16 0.45 5.15 29.91
C HIS A 16 -0.03 5.89 28.64
N THR A 17 -0.28 5.13 27.58
CA THR A 17 -0.66 5.66 26.25
C THR A 17 -2.15 5.52 25.96
N HIS A 18 -2.89 4.77 26.77
CA HIS A 18 -4.33 4.60 26.66
C HIS A 18 -5.11 5.84 27.12
N SER A 19 -6.13 6.21 26.36
CA SER A 19 -7.07 7.28 26.73
C SER A 19 -8.18 6.73 27.63
N THR A 20 -7.96 6.77 28.94
CA THR A 20 -8.88 6.27 29.98
C THR A 20 -10.23 6.98 29.97
N HIS A 21 -10.25 8.27 29.66
CA HIS A 21 -11.47 9.10 29.69
C HIS A 21 -12.25 9.11 28.38
N ALA A 22 -11.81 8.38 27.36
CA ALA A 22 -12.56 8.27 26.12
C ALA A 22 -13.90 7.55 26.37
N GLN A 23 -14.98 8.09 25.81
CA GLN A 23 -16.34 7.53 25.94
C GLN A 23 -16.56 6.33 24.99
N THR A 24 -15.65 5.36 25.04
CA THR A 24 -15.75 4.13 24.25
C THR A 24 -16.48 3.04 25.03
N LYS A 25 -17.15 2.13 24.32
CA LYS A 25 -17.80 0.96 24.94
C LYS A 25 -16.82 0.14 25.76
N HIS A 26 -15.56 0.03 25.31
CA HIS A 26 -14.51 -0.68 26.04
C HIS A 26 -14.26 -0.06 27.41
N ASN A 27 -14.03 1.26 27.48
CA ASN A 27 -13.75 1.93 28.75
C ASN A 27 -14.92 1.80 29.75
N VAL A 28 -16.16 1.83 29.25
CA VAL A 28 -17.36 1.65 30.09
C VAL A 28 -17.44 0.22 30.64
N LEU A 29 -17.17 -0.80 29.83
CA LEU A 29 -17.32 -2.20 30.23
C LEU A 29 -16.11 -2.75 30.99
N CYS A 30 -14.92 -2.25 30.71
CA CYS A 30 -13.65 -2.76 31.22
C CYS A 30 -13.03 -1.84 32.29
N GLY A 31 -13.81 -0.94 32.90
CA GLY A 31 -13.36 -0.09 34.00
C GLY A 31 -12.23 0.87 33.63
N GLN A 32 -12.27 1.42 32.40
CA GLN A 32 -11.27 2.33 31.84
C GLN A 32 -9.84 1.73 31.72
N ARG A 33 -9.73 0.40 31.78
CA ARG A 33 -8.47 -0.31 31.55
C ARG A 33 -8.13 -0.31 30.05
N SER A 34 -6.84 -0.38 29.74
CA SER A 34 -6.42 -0.54 28.35
C SER A 34 -6.77 -1.95 27.85
N VAL A 35 -6.98 -2.08 26.54
CA VAL A 35 -7.19 -3.39 25.89
C VAL A 35 -6.03 -4.33 26.20
N TRP A 36 -4.81 -3.79 26.22
CA TRP A 36 -3.60 -4.55 26.50
C TRP A 36 -3.58 -5.13 27.92
N ASP A 37 -3.98 -4.34 28.92
CA ASP A 37 -4.07 -4.80 30.31
C ASP A 37 -5.12 -5.89 30.47
N VAL A 38 -6.28 -5.75 29.82
CA VAL A 38 -7.36 -6.76 29.87
C VAL A 38 -6.91 -8.07 29.22
N MET A 39 -6.19 -8.01 28.10
CA MET A 39 -5.68 -9.20 27.42
C MET A 39 -4.62 -9.93 28.27
N ARG A 40 -3.70 -9.19 28.89
CA ARG A 40 -2.61 -9.76 29.71
C ARG A 40 -3.07 -10.45 30.99
N ASP A 41 -4.24 -10.12 31.50
CA ASP A 41 -4.83 -10.80 32.67
C ASP A 41 -5.33 -12.22 32.34
N HIS A 42 -5.54 -12.54 31.06
CA HIS A 42 -6.09 -13.83 30.66
C HIS A 42 -5.00 -14.91 30.59
N ASP A 43 -5.32 -16.13 31.01
CA ASP A 43 -4.38 -17.25 31.14
C ASP A 43 -3.60 -17.55 29.84
N ASP A 44 -4.27 -17.41 28.69
CA ASP A 44 -3.67 -17.56 27.35
C ASP A 44 -2.47 -16.65 27.09
N PHE A 45 -2.35 -15.53 27.82
CA PHE A 45 -1.32 -14.51 27.60
C PHE A 45 -0.26 -14.45 28.72
N LEU A 46 -0.38 -15.25 29.79
CA LEU A 46 0.52 -15.21 30.95
C LEU A 46 2.00 -15.47 30.63
N ASN A 47 2.28 -16.26 29.57
CA ASN A 47 3.64 -16.55 29.08
C ASN A 47 3.91 -15.98 27.68
N SER A 48 3.03 -15.10 27.19
CA SER A 48 3.19 -14.49 25.87
C SER A 48 4.12 -13.28 25.94
N SER A 49 5.05 -13.18 25.00
CA SER A 49 5.86 -11.98 24.78
C SER A 49 4.95 -10.77 24.53
N VAL A 50 5.35 -9.58 24.98
CA VAL A 50 4.60 -8.35 24.69
C VAL A 50 4.45 -8.20 23.15
N PRO A 51 3.25 -8.02 22.57
CA PRO A 51 3.07 -7.77 21.16
C PRO A 51 3.79 -6.47 20.81
N GLY A 52 4.78 -6.58 19.95
CA GLY A 52 5.74 -5.52 19.65
C GLY A 52 7.18 -5.94 19.94
N GLU A 53 7.39 -6.94 20.81
CA GLU A 53 8.67 -7.62 21.03
C GLU A 53 8.92 -8.71 19.98
N ILE A 54 8.44 -8.48 18.76
CA ILE A 54 8.84 -9.27 17.61
C ILE A 54 10.10 -8.57 17.09
N THR A 55 11.27 -9.07 17.47
CA THR A 55 12.59 -8.63 16.98
C THR A 55 12.81 -8.87 15.48
N ARG A 56 11.78 -9.33 14.75
CA ARG A 56 11.86 -9.61 13.32
C ARG A 56 11.59 -8.32 12.55
N ASP A 57 12.54 -7.98 11.69
CA ASP A 57 12.37 -6.88 10.74
C ASP A 57 11.15 -7.15 9.85
N VAL A 58 10.09 -6.36 10.05
CA VAL A 58 8.83 -6.43 9.28
C VAL A 58 8.87 -5.48 8.09
N THR A 59 10.03 -4.87 7.81
CA THR A 59 10.19 -3.95 6.68
C THR A 59 10.25 -4.74 5.38
N PRO A 60 9.25 -4.62 4.49
CA PRO A 60 9.27 -5.34 3.23
C PRO A 60 10.38 -4.79 2.32
N SER A 61 11.19 -5.69 1.73
CA SER A 61 12.14 -5.32 0.68
C SER A 61 11.44 -5.35 -0.68
N PHE A 62 11.34 -4.21 -1.36
CA PHE A 62 10.83 -4.13 -2.72
C PHE A 62 11.97 -4.04 -3.73
N THR A 63 11.98 -4.92 -4.72
CA THR A 63 12.85 -4.80 -5.88
C THR A 63 12.05 -4.23 -7.04
N TYR A 64 12.29 -2.96 -7.37
CA TYR A 64 11.68 -2.32 -8.52
C TYR A 64 12.45 -2.69 -9.79
N VAL A 65 11.85 -3.54 -10.62
CA VAL A 65 12.35 -3.81 -11.98
C VAL A 65 11.81 -2.74 -12.92
N LYS A 66 12.70 -1.87 -13.42
CA LYS A 66 12.34 -0.93 -14.48
C LYS A 66 12.06 -1.73 -15.76
N PRO A 67 10.93 -1.47 -16.45
CA PRO A 67 10.73 -2.06 -17.77
C PRO A 67 11.86 -1.60 -18.69
N VAL A 68 12.60 -2.55 -19.26
CA VAL A 68 13.56 -2.26 -20.32
C VAL A 68 12.79 -1.64 -21.49
N ALA A 69 13.37 -0.62 -22.13
CA ALA A 69 12.77 0.02 -23.29
C ALA A 69 12.43 -1.05 -24.35
N ARG A 70 11.13 -1.32 -24.53
CA ARG A 70 10.65 -2.30 -25.50
C ARG A 70 10.78 -1.69 -26.89
N ARG A 71 11.51 -2.37 -27.78
CA ARG A 71 11.55 -2.02 -29.19
C ARG A 71 10.35 -2.67 -29.88
N TYR A 72 9.49 -1.85 -30.48
CA TYR A 72 8.38 -2.32 -31.30
C TYR A 72 8.76 -2.15 -32.77
N VAL A 73 8.63 -3.22 -33.56
CA VAL A 73 8.75 -3.16 -35.01
C VAL A 73 7.36 -3.39 -35.59
N ILE A 74 6.82 -2.38 -36.25
CA ILE A 74 5.55 -2.46 -36.95
C ILE A 74 5.88 -2.67 -38.42
N VAL A 75 5.59 -3.85 -38.94
CA VAL A 75 5.71 -4.15 -40.37
C VAL A 75 4.36 -3.86 -41.01
N ILE A 76 4.34 -2.92 -41.95
CA ILE A 76 3.14 -2.54 -42.69
C ILE A 76 3.35 -2.95 -44.14
N GLU A 77 2.38 -3.68 -44.68
CA GLU A 77 2.33 -4.06 -46.09
C GLU A 77 1.79 -2.88 -46.92
N ASP A 78 2.55 -2.46 -47.94
CA ASP A 78 2.15 -1.39 -48.88
C ASP A 78 1.54 -2.03 -50.13
N THR A 79 0.34 -2.60 -49.99
CA THR A 79 -0.45 -3.07 -51.13
C THR A 79 -1.50 -2.05 -51.53
N THR A 80 -1.92 -2.11 -52.79
CA THR A 80 -2.94 -1.20 -53.37
C THR A 80 -4.25 -1.23 -52.59
N VAL A 81 -4.60 -2.36 -51.95
CA VAL A 81 -5.78 -2.50 -51.08
C VAL A 81 -5.65 -1.78 -49.73
N MET A 82 -4.42 -1.62 -49.23
CA MET A 82 -4.12 -0.86 -48.00
C MET A 82 -4.10 0.64 -48.24
N ASN A 83 -3.86 1.10 -49.47
CA ASN A 83 -3.82 2.51 -49.82
C ASN A 83 -5.23 3.14 -49.99
N VAL A 84 -6.26 2.31 -50.24
CA VAL A 84 -7.66 2.77 -50.38
C VAL A 84 -8.31 3.02 -49.02
N GLN A 85 -7.85 2.33 -47.97
CA GLN A 85 -8.30 2.54 -46.59
C GLN A 85 -7.39 3.53 -45.86
N HIS A 86 -7.34 4.77 -46.36
CA HIS A 86 -6.98 6.00 -45.64
C HIS A 86 -5.96 5.87 -44.49
N PHE A 87 -4.74 5.41 -44.77
CA PHE A 87 -3.59 5.47 -43.84
C PHE A 87 -2.96 6.88 -43.73
N SER A 88 -3.76 7.94 -43.86
CA SER A 88 -3.28 9.32 -43.70
C SER A 88 -2.81 9.63 -42.26
N ALA A 89 -3.06 8.75 -41.29
CA ALA A 89 -2.71 8.95 -39.89
C ALA A 89 -1.27 8.52 -39.50
N ILE A 90 -0.56 7.74 -40.35
CA ILE A 90 0.79 7.22 -40.00
C ILE A 90 1.92 8.12 -40.52
N LYS A 91 1.65 9.03 -41.46
CA LYS A 91 2.65 9.99 -42.00
C LYS A 91 2.67 11.33 -41.25
N SER A 92 2.50 11.34 -39.92
CA SER A 92 2.75 12.54 -39.11
C SER A 92 4.10 12.43 -38.41
N PRO A 93 5.08 13.30 -38.69
CA PRO A 93 6.33 13.37 -37.96
C PRO A 93 6.13 14.12 -36.63
N SER A 94 5.25 13.62 -35.75
CA SER A 94 5.18 14.01 -34.32
C SER A 94 4.03 13.31 -33.60
N ALA A 95 4.06 11.98 -33.51
CA ALA A 95 3.45 11.32 -32.36
C ALA A 95 4.45 11.38 -31.20
N ARG A 96 4.60 12.57 -30.60
CA ARG A 96 5.33 12.73 -29.35
C ARG A 96 4.49 12.04 -28.28
N ILE A 97 4.75 10.76 -28.03
CA ILE A 97 4.29 10.08 -26.82
C ILE A 97 5.07 10.73 -25.67
N THR A 98 4.57 11.87 -25.20
CA THR A 98 5.02 12.44 -23.95
C THR A 98 4.58 11.47 -22.86
N SER A 99 5.50 10.60 -22.44
CA SER A 99 5.48 10.13 -21.07
C SER A 99 5.49 11.38 -20.20
N LYS A 100 4.34 11.78 -19.67
CA LYS A 100 4.32 12.63 -18.48
C LYS A 100 5.07 11.84 -17.41
N ALA A 101 6.34 12.17 -17.23
CA ALA A 101 7.07 11.83 -16.04
C ALA A 101 6.26 12.40 -14.88
N CYS A 102 5.78 11.52 -14.01
CA CYS A 102 5.23 11.92 -12.73
C CYS A 102 6.37 12.64 -11.99
N GLN A 103 6.25 13.96 -11.87
CA GLN A 103 7.15 14.79 -11.07
C GLN A 103 6.92 14.46 -9.60
N THR A 104 7.99 14.12 -8.90
CA THR A 104 8.10 14.25 -7.44
C THR A 104 8.64 15.63 -7.10
#